data_AF-A0A820RPI9-F1
#
_entry.id   AF-A0A820RPI9-F1
#
_cell.length_a   1.000
_cell.length_b   1.000
_cell.length_c   1.000
_cell.angle_alpha   90.00
_cell.angle_beta   90.00
_cell.angle_gamma   90.00
#
_symmetry.space_group_name_H-M   'P 1'
#
loop_
_entity.id
_entity.type
_entity.pdbx_description
1 polymer ?
#
loop_
_entity_poly.entity_id
_entity_poly.type
_entity_poly.pdbx_seq_one_letter_code
_entity_poly.pdbx_strand_id
1 'polypeptide(L)' 'FYPVEDEVLLMAATQFKVIGSLDQGNLHIIQLEETTPPFPLLQPVPIVGSLPIQSNPSGEFER' A
#
# COMPACT_ATOMS: atom_id res chain seq x y z
N PHE A 1 10.92 2.99 -19.91
CA PHE A 1 10.99 4.38 -19.43
C PHE A 1 9.64 4.65 -18.81
N TYR A 2 9.59 4.84 -17.49
CA TYR A 2 8.35 5.28 -16.85
C TYR A 2 8.25 6.80 -17.08
N PRO A 3 7.11 7.32 -17.55
CA PRO A 3 6.92 8.76 -17.66
C PRO A 3 7.23 9.45 -16.32
N VAL A 4 7.74 10.67 -16.38
CA VAL A 4 7.94 11.48 -15.17
C VAL A 4 6.56 11.91 -14.69
N GLU A 5 5.99 11.15 -13.75
CA GLU A 5 4.72 11.43 -13.11
C GLU A 5 4.94 11.91 -11.67
N ASP A 6 4.11 12.85 -11.24
CA ASP A 6 4.08 13.33 -9.85
C ASP A 6 3.16 12.41 -9.02
N GLU A 7 3.68 11.22 -8.69
CA GLU A 7 2.95 10.21 -7.92
C GLU A 7 2.85 10.57 -6.43
N VAL A 8 1.71 10.24 -5.82
CA VAL A 8 1.49 10.35 -4.37
C VAL A 8 1.08 8.99 -3.82
N LEU A 9 1.79 8.53 -2.79
CA LEU A 9 1.48 7.29 -2.08
C LEU A 9 0.42 7.55 -0.99
N LEU A 10 -0.68 6.80 -1.03
CA LEU A 10 -1.67 6.76 0.04
C LEU A 10 -1.42 5.54 0.93
N MET A 11 -1.71 5.69 2.22
CA MET A 11 -1.63 4.56 3.14
C MET A 11 -2.72 3.53 2.80
N ALA A 12 -2.42 2.26 3.07
CA ALA A 12 -3.43 1.23 2.96
C ALA A 12 -4.63 1.58 3.86
N ALA A 13 -5.83 1.32 3.36
CA ALA A 13 -7.07 1.63 4.04
C ALA A 13 -7.34 3.13 4.31
N THR A 14 -6.71 4.06 3.58
CA THR A 14 -7.18 5.46 3.53
C THR A 14 -8.63 5.50 3.04
N GLN A 15 -9.51 6.19 3.77
CA GLN A 15 -10.92 6.31 3.44
C GLN A 15 -11.22 7.69 2.86
N PHE A 16 -12.14 7.74 1.89
CA PHE A 16 -12.60 8.98 1.29
C PHE A 16 -14.11 9.08 1.33
N LYS A 17 -14.60 10.29 1.52
CA LYS A 17 -16.00 10.67 1.31
C LYS A 17 -16.14 11.34 -0.05
N VAL A 18 -17.16 10.93 -0.80
CA VAL A 18 -17.56 11.64 -2.02
C VAL A 18 -18.24 12.95 -1.61
N ILE A 19 -17.67 14.07 -2.02
CA ILE A 19 -18.21 15.41 -1.74
C ILE A 19 -18.80 16.08 -2.98
N GLY A 20 -18.53 15.55 -4.17
CA GLY A 20 -19.10 16.03 -5.41
C GLY A 20 -18.99 14.99 -6.52
N SER A 21 -19.94 15.03 -7.46
CA SER A 21 -19.91 14.24 -8.68
C SER A 21 -20.40 15.07 -9.86
N LEU A 22 -19.72 14.97 -10.99
CA LEU A 22 -20.12 15.58 -12.25
C LEU A 22 -20.07 14.51 -13.34
N ASP A 23 -21.21 14.28 -13.98
CA ASP A 23 -21.36 13.34 -15.08
C ASP A 23 -21.61 14.09 -16.39
N GLN A 24 -20.76 13.84 -17.40
CA GLN A 24 -20.90 14.44 -18.73
C GLN A 24 -20.69 13.37 -19.81
N GLY A 25 -21.79 12.74 -20.23
CA GLY A 25 -21.75 11.65 -21.20
C GLY A 25 -21.03 10.42 -20.64
N ASN A 26 -19.87 10.10 -21.19
CA ASN A 26 -18.99 9.01 -20.74
C ASN A 26 -17.85 9.48 -19.81
N LEU A 27 -17.86 10.74 -19.38
CA LEU A 27 -16.93 11.29 -18.41
C LEU A 27 -17.57 11.36 -17.02
N HIS A 28 -16.90 10.76 -16.03
CA HIS A 28 -17.30 10.78 -14.62
C HIS A 28 -16.19 11.45 -13.80
N ILE A 29 -16.49 12.59 -13.19
CA ILE A 29 -15.56 13.31 -12.31
C ILE A 29 -16.09 13.19 -10.88
N ILE A 30 -15.29 12.60 -9.99
CA ILE A 30 -15.62 12.42 -8.58
C ILE A 30 -14.67 13.25 -7.73
N GLN A 31 -15.23 14.08 -6.85
CA GLN A 31 -14.46 14.81 -5.86
C GLN A 31 -14.47 14.06 -4.54
N LEU A 32 -13.28 13.78 -4.02
CA LEU A 32 -13.05 13.00 -2.81
C LEU A 32 -12.43 13.87 -1.72
N GLU A 33 -12.87 13.67 -0.48
CA GLU A 33 -12.27 14.24 0.73
C GLU A 33 -11.77 13.08 1.60
N GLU A 34 -10.51 13.11 2.04
CA GLU A 34 -9.98 12.10 2.96
C GLU A 34 -10.69 12.19 4.32
N THR A 35 -11.05 11.04 4.89
CA THR A 35 -11.76 10.96 6.17
C THR A 35 -11.03 10.06 7.15
N THR A 36 -11.10 10.41 8.44
CA THR A 36 -10.62 9.55 9.52
C THR A 36 -11.58 8.37 9.73
N PRO A 37 -11.09 7.12 9.68
CA PRO A 37 -11.93 5.96 9.92
C PRO A 37 -12.41 5.93 11.38
N PRO A 38 -13.60 5.38 11.67
CA PRO A 38 -14.19 5.36 13.01
C PRO A 38 -13.41 4.49 14.01
N PHE A 39 -12.53 3.61 13.52
CA PHE A 39 -11.63 2.79 14.31
C PHE A 39 -10.36 2.49 13.48
N PRO A 40 -9.23 2.12 14.11
CA PRO A 40 -8.01 1.76 13.38
C PRO A 40 -8.24 0.54 12.48
N LEU A 41 -8.06 0.72 11.17
CA LEU A 41 -8.25 -0.36 10.18
C LEU A 41 -7.02 -1.25 10.02
N LEU A 42 -5.85 -0.72 10.35
CA LEU A 42 -4.59 -1.43 10.30
C LEU A 42 -4.11 -1.70 11.72
N GLN A 43 -3.79 -2.96 11.99
CA GLN A 43 -3.03 -3.35 13.17
C GLN A 43 -1.56 -3.54 12.75
N PRO A 44 -0.59 -3.20 13.62
CA PRO A 44 0.80 -3.53 13.36
C PRO A 44 0.93 -5.03 13.09
N VAL A 45 1.58 -5.40 11.99
CA VAL A 45 1.97 -6.80 11.78
C VAL A 45 3.03 -7.11 12.83
N PRO A 46 2.85 -8.15 13.67
CA PRO A 46 3.86 -8.51 14.64
C PRO A 46 5.16 -8.79 13.89
N ILE A 47 6.22 -8.06 14.24
CA ILE A 47 7.56 -8.34 13.75
C ILE A 47 7.89 -9.74 14.29
N VAL A 48 7.88 -10.74 13.41
CA VAL A 48 8.40 -12.07 13.75
C VAL A 48 9.90 -11.86 13.97
N GLY A 49 10.28 -11.66 15.23
CA GLY A 49 11.67 -11.47 15.62
C GLY A 49 12.47 -12.65 15.09
N SER A 50 13.44 -12.33 14.23
CA SER A 50 14.49 -13.23 13.75
C SER A 50 14.03 -14.68 13.55
N LEU A 51 13.45 -14.97 12.38
CA LEU A 51 13.55 -16.34 11.88
C LEU A 51 15.05 -16.68 11.89
N PRO A 52 15.50 -17.72 12.60
CA PRO A 52 16.91 -18.10 12.57
C PRO A 52 17.25 -18.40 11.11
N ILE A 53 18.14 -17.59 10.53
CA ILE A 53 18.78 -17.94 9.26
C ILE A 53 19.55 -19.21 9.58
N GLN A 54 19.00 -20.37 9.22
CA GLN A 54 19.79 -21.58 9.15
C GLN A 54 20.82 -21.33 8.06
N SER A 55 22.03 -20.93 8.45
CA SER A 55 23.17 -20.98 7.57
C SER A 55 23.37 -22.45 7.24
N ASN A 56 22.91 -22.87 6.07
CA ASN A 56 23.33 -24.16 5.51
C ASN A 56 24.87 -24.17 5.54
N PRO A 57 25.52 -25.17 6.17
CA PRO A 57 26.95 -25.32 5.99
C PRO A 57 27.18 -25.51 4.50
N SER A 58 27.92 -24.59 3.90
CA SER A 58 28.42 -24.72 2.54
C SER A 58 29.19 -26.03 2.48
N GLY A 59 28.59 -27.04 1.84
CA GLY A 59 29.27 -28.28 1.54
C GLY A 59 30.52 -27.96 0.74
N GLU A 60 31.68 -28.30 1.30
CA GLU A 60 32.92 -28.39 0.57
C GLU A 60 32.71 -29.37 -0.58
N PHE A 61 32.63 -28.85 -1.81
CA PHE A 61 32.94 -29.65 -2.98
C PHE A 61 34.46 -29.80 -2.99
N GLU A 62 34.97 -30.83 -2.32
CA GLU A 62 36.29 -31.36 -2.60
C GLU A 62 36.30 -31.85 -4.07
N ARG A 63 37.36 -31.48 -4.78
CA ARG A 63 37.62 -31.83 -6.18
C ARG A 63 38.16 -33.24 -6.32
#